data_AF-A0A2E3XI23-F1
#
_entry.id   AF-A0A2E3XI23-F1
#
_cell.length_a   1.000
_cell.length_b   1.000
_cell.length_c   1.000
_cell.angle_alpha   90.00
_cell.angle_beta   90.00
_cell.angle_gamma   90.00
#
_symmetry.space_group_name_H-M   'P 1'
#
loop_
_entity.id
_entity.type
_entity.pdbx_description
1 polymer ?
#
loop_
_entity_poly.entity_id
_entity_poly.type
_entity_poly.pdbx_seq_one_letter_code
_entity_poly.pdbx_strand_id
1 'polypeptide(L)'
;MVLPVHKPKREEILKCVARFEDISPADTGLPDQEVDGYRRTFYNALGFSQPAGEGSYSPLGDDAKPLISHLSPGFNLGYVEAAPGQGVMMHNHDTN
;
A
#
# COMPACT_ATOMS: atom_id res chain seq x y z
N MET A 1 36.37 -1.56 17.88
CA MET A 1 35.28 -2.39 17.31
C MET A 1 34.94 -1.79 15.96
N VAL A 2 35.08 -2.53 14.86
CA VAL A 2 34.78 -2.01 13.50
C VAL A 2 33.33 -2.34 13.20
N LEU A 3 32.52 -1.32 12.87
CA LEU A 3 31.14 -1.56 12.46
C LEU A 3 31.12 -2.32 11.13
N PRO A 4 30.36 -3.41 11.00
CA PRO A 4 30.21 -4.10 9.73
C PRO A 4 29.56 -3.15 8.71
N VAL A 5 30.20 -3.00 7.55
CA VAL A 5 29.71 -2.17 6.45
C VAL A 5 29.01 -3.07 5.43
N HIS A 6 27.71 -2.89 5.28
CA HIS A 6 26.93 -3.53 4.22
C HIS A 6 26.82 -2.60 3.01
N LYS A 7 27.21 -3.10 1.83
CA LYS A 7 27.10 -2.39 0.54
C LYS A 7 26.23 -3.22 -0.39
N PRO A 8 24.90 -3.02 -0.39
CA PRO A 8 24.01 -3.76 -1.27
C PRO A 8 24.32 -3.42 -2.73
N LYS A 9 24.08 -4.39 -3.61
CA LYS A 9 24.20 -4.18 -5.05
C LYS A 9 23.11 -3.21 -5.52
N ARG A 10 23.38 -2.51 -6.62
CA ARG A 10 22.40 -1.61 -7.24
C ARG A 10 21.05 -2.30 -7.50
N GLU A 11 21.09 -3.53 -7.98
CA GLU A 11 19.89 -4.33 -8.26
C GLU A 11 19.04 -4.59 -7.01
N GLU A 12 19.66 -4.74 -5.84
CA GLU A 12 18.96 -4.92 -4.57
C GLU A 12 18.28 -3.62 -4.13
N ILE A 13 18.99 -2.49 -4.25
CA ILE A 13 18.42 -1.16 -3.98
C ILE A 13 17.24 -0.86 -4.90
N LEU A 14 17.32 -1.24 -6.17
CA LEU A 14 16.25 -0.98 -7.14
C LEU A 14 14.96 -1.75 -6.84
N LYS A 15 15.00 -2.86 -6.09
CA LYS A 15 13.77 -3.54 -5.62
C LYS A 15 12.96 -2.67 -4.65
N CYS A 16 13.58 -1.66 -4.05
CA CYS A 16 12.94 -0.70 -3.14
C CYS A 16 12.42 0.55 -3.86
N VAL A 17 12.47 0.61 -5.20
CA VAL A 17 11.97 1.73 -5.98
C VAL A 17 10.61 1.39 -6.56
N ALA A 18 9.58 2.14 -6.14
CA ALA A 18 8.25 2.05 -6.72
C ALA A 18 8.07 3.18 -7.76
N ARG A 19 7.97 2.82 -9.04
CA ARG A 19 7.63 3.77 -10.12
C ARG A 19 6.12 3.73 -10.33
N PHE A 20 5.54 4.88 -10.62
CA PHE A 20 4.09 4.99 -10.85
C PHE A 20 3.59 4.03 -11.94
N GLU A 21 4.32 3.91 -13.04
CA GLU A 21 3.99 3.02 -14.17
C GLU A 21 4.01 1.52 -13.83
N ASP A 22 4.70 1.14 -12.76
CA ASP A 22 4.83 -0.25 -12.31
C ASP A 22 3.76 -0.63 -11.27
N ILE A 23 3.06 0.34 -10.69
CA ILE A 23 2.05 0.10 -9.65
C ILE A 23 0.71 -0.17 -10.31
N SER A 24 0.12 -1.34 -10.00
CA SER A 24 -1.22 -1.67 -10.47
C SER A 24 -2.28 -0.83 -9.76
N PRO A 25 -3.17 -0.13 -10.50
CA PRO A 25 -4.29 0.56 -9.89
C PRO A 25 -5.31 -0.43 -9.33
N ALA A 26 -5.99 -0.04 -8.26
CA ALA A 26 -7.13 -0.75 -7.71
C ALA A 26 -8.28 0.23 -7.46
N ASP A 27 -9.37 0.05 -8.21
CA ASP A 27 -10.63 0.80 -8.08
C ASP A 27 -11.65 0.09 -7.16
N THR A 28 -11.22 -1.03 -6.57
CA THR A 28 -12.02 -1.92 -5.74
C THR A 28 -11.24 -2.28 -4.48
N GLY A 29 -11.85 -3.10 -3.62
CA GLY A 29 -11.18 -3.65 -2.43
C GLY A 29 -11.53 -2.96 -1.13
N LEU A 30 -12.19 -1.78 -1.16
CA LEU A 30 -12.78 -1.20 0.04
C LEU A 30 -14.28 -0.94 -0.15
N PRO A 31 -15.14 -1.32 0.83
CA PRO A 31 -16.59 -1.18 0.69
C PRO A 31 -17.09 0.26 0.50
N ASP A 32 -16.32 1.24 0.96
CA ASP A 32 -16.70 2.66 0.92
C ASP A 32 -16.44 3.32 -0.43
N GLN A 33 -15.68 2.68 -1.34
CA GLN A 33 -15.37 3.25 -2.66
C GLN A 33 -16.61 3.41 -3.55
N GLU A 34 -17.64 2.59 -3.35
CA GLU A 34 -18.90 2.64 -4.11
C GLU A 34 -19.83 3.77 -3.66
N VAL A 35 -19.54 4.43 -2.53
CA VAL A 35 -20.37 5.52 -2.00
C VAL A 35 -20.12 6.81 -2.79
N ASP A 36 -21.19 7.48 -3.19
CA ASP A 36 -21.11 8.78 -3.87
C ASP A 36 -20.31 9.79 -3.03
N GLY A 37 -19.28 10.38 -3.64
CA GLY A 37 -18.34 11.27 -2.94
C GLY A 37 -17.05 10.59 -2.45
N TYR A 38 -16.89 9.28 -2.66
CA TYR A 38 -15.74 8.52 -2.15
C TYR A 38 -15.06 7.61 -3.18
N ARG A 39 -15.40 7.75 -4.47
CA ARG A 39 -14.77 6.98 -5.56
C ARG A 39 -13.33 7.42 -5.77
N ARG A 40 -12.43 6.45 -5.84
CA ARG A 40 -10.99 6.69 -5.92
C ARG A 40 -10.25 5.46 -6.42
N THR A 41 -9.06 5.68 -6.94
CA THR A 41 -8.14 4.62 -7.37
C THR A 41 -6.95 4.59 -6.43
N PHE A 42 -6.62 3.40 -5.94
CA PHE A 42 -5.45 3.19 -5.08
C PHE A 42 -4.25 2.69 -5.87
N TYR A 43 -3.08 3.18 -5.47
CA TYR A 43 -1.78 2.75 -5.96
C TYR A 43 -0.91 2.35 -4.77
N ASN A 44 -0.89 1.05 -4.45
CA ASN A 44 -0.16 0.54 -3.29
C ASN A 44 1.34 0.39 -3.60
N ALA A 45 2.17 1.30 -3.10
CA ALA A 45 3.60 1.34 -3.39
C ALA A 45 4.41 0.43 -2.46
N LEU A 46 4.08 0.44 -1.18
CA LEU A 46 4.79 -0.31 -0.14
C LEU A 46 3.79 -0.80 0.89
N GLY A 47 3.87 -2.09 1.21
CA GLY A 47 3.12 -2.63 2.32
C GLY A 47 3.33 -4.12 2.49
N PHE A 48 2.61 -4.71 3.43
CA PHE A 48 2.61 -6.14 3.62
C PHE A 48 1.58 -6.82 2.72
N SER A 49 1.88 -8.04 2.29
CA SER A 49 0.86 -8.95 1.76
C SER A 49 -0.25 -9.13 2.79
N GLN A 50 -1.50 -9.19 2.33
CA GLN A 50 -2.67 -9.44 3.18
C GLN A 50 -2.40 -10.60 4.15
N PRO A 51 -2.62 -10.42 5.47
CA PRO A 51 -2.48 -11.50 6.42
C PRO A 51 -3.47 -12.62 6.08
N ALA A 52 -3.02 -13.88 6.12
CA ALA A 52 -3.92 -15.01 5.96
C ALA A 52 -4.65 -15.28 7.29
N GLY A 53 -5.97 -15.07 7.34
CA GLY A 53 -6.79 -15.43 8.49
C GLY A 53 -8.07 -14.58 8.64
N GLU A 54 -9.10 -15.13 9.25
CA GLU A 54 -10.31 -14.36 9.60
C GLU A 54 -9.96 -13.22 10.57
N GLY A 55 -10.46 -12.02 10.28
CA GLY A 55 -10.33 -10.86 11.17
C GLY A 55 -9.07 -10.00 10.97
N SER A 56 -8.18 -10.35 10.03
CA SER A 56 -7.04 -9.52 9.66
C SER A 56 -7.20 -9.02 8.22
N TYR A 57 -7.39 -7.71 8.06
CA TYR A 57 -7.62 -7.08 6.76
C TYR A 57 -6.61 -5.94 6.59
N SER A 58 -5.93 -5.85 5.45
CA SER A 58 -5.15 -4.65 5.15
C SER A 58 -6.09 -3.50 4.81
N PRO A 59 -5.71 -2.26 5.17
CA PRO A 59 -6.53 -1.06 4.97
C PRO A 59 -6.70 -0.66 3.51
N LEU A 60 -6.03 -1.35 2.57
CA LEU A 60 -6.10 -1.08 1.14
C LEU A 60 -6.91 -2.14 0.36
N GLY A 61 -7.44 -3.16 1.04
CA GLY A 61 -8.20 -4.24 0.39
C GLY A 61 -7.31 -5.26 -0.32
N ASP A 62 -7.90 -6.38 -0.74
CA ASP A 62 -7.17 -7.51 -1.35
C ASP A 62 -6.67 -7.20 -2.77
N ASP A 63 -7.38 -6.30 -3.45
CA ASP A 63 -7.14 -5.95 -4.84
C ASP A 63 -5.94 -4.99 -5.00
N ALA A 64 -5.69 -4.13 -4.01
CA ALA A 64 -4.58 -3.18 -4.03
C ALA A 64 -3.28 -3.82 -3.52
N LYS A 65 -2.71 -4.75 -4.30
CA LYS A 65 -1.47 -5.44 -3.93
C LYS A 65 -0.27 -4.49 -3.93
N PRO A 66 0.57 -4.49 -2.88
CA PRO A 66 1.75 -3.62 -2.81
C PRO A 66 2.81 -4.05 -3.82
N LEU A 67 3.37 -3.08 -4.54
CA LEU A 67 4.52 -3.32 -5.44
C LEU A 67 5.76 -3.77 -4.65
N ILE A 68 6.06 -3.08 -3.54
CA ILE A 68 7.14 -3.44 -2.62
C ILE A 68 6.54 -4.20 -1.43
N SER A 69 6.60 -5.53 -1.47
CA SER A 69 6.04 -6.43 -0.45
C SER A 69 7.08 -7.24 0.34
N HIS A 70 8.35 -7.21 -0.07
CA HIS A 70 9.43 -8.00 0.51
C HIS A 70 10.07 -7.34 1.75
N LEU A 71 9.62 -6.14 2.13
CA LEU A 71 10.08 -5.41 3.31
C LEU A 71 9.01 -5.44 4.40
N SER A 72 9.43 -5.39 5.65
CA SER A 72 8.54 -5.26 6.81
C SER A 72 8.87 -3.99 7.58
N PRO A 73 8.53 -2.80 7.03
CA PRO A 73 8.97 -1.52 7.58
C PRO A 73 8.12 -1.04 8.77
N GLY A 74 7.01 -1.73 9.08
CA GLY A 74 6.06 -1.33 10.14
C GLY A 74 5.04 -0.27 9.71
N PHE A 75 4.97 0.07 8.43
CA PHE A 75 3.98 0.99 7.85
C PHE A 75 3.66 0.62 6.41
N ASN A 76 2.54 1.14 5.89
CA ASN A 76 2.17 1.05 4.47
C ASN A 76 2.22 2.44 3.83
N LEU A 77 2.50 2.49 2.53
CA LEU A 77 2.45 3.71 1.72
C LEU A 77 1.71 3.41 0.42
N GLY A 78 0.60 4.11 0.21
CA GLY A 78 -0.15 4.11 -1.03
C GLY A 78 -0.48 5.53 -1.46
N TYR A 79 -0.68 5.71 -2.76
CA TYR A 79 -1.21 6.94 -3.34
C TYR A 79 -2.68 6.75 -3.71
N VAL A 80 -3.40 7.86 -3.76
CA VAL A 80 -4.81 7.89 -4.11
C VAL A 80 -4.98 8.89 -5.25
N GLU A 81 -5.61 8.44 -6.33
CA GLU A 81 -6.15 9.30 -7.38
C GLU A 81 -7.66 9.43 -7.19
N ALA A 82 -8.15 10.67 -7.19
CA ALA A 82 -9.57 10.96 -7.00
C ALA A 82 -9.94 12.26 -7.71
N ALA A 83 -11.17 12.31 -8.24
CA ALA A 83 -11.72 13.55 -8.81
C ALA A 83 -12.02 14.57 -7.69
N PRO A 84 -12.12 15.88 -8.01
CA PRO A 84 -12.54 16.89 -7.04
C PRO A 84 -13.89 16.53 -6.39
N GLY A 85 -13.96 16.62 -5.06
CA GLY A 85 -15.14 16.21 -4.30
C GLY A 85 -15.28 14.70 -4.10
N GLN A 86 -14.28 13.92 -4.51
CA GLN A 86 -14.11 12.52 -4.12
C GLN A 86 -12.92 12.38 -3.16
N GLY A 87 -12.90 11.31 -2.37
CA GLY A 87 -11.76 11.03 -1.49
C GLY A 87 -11.93 9.80 -0.60
N VAL A 88 -11.07 9.71 0.41
CA VAL A 88 -11.16 8.64 1.41
C VAL A 88 -12.26 8.97 2.43
N MET A 89 -13.12 8.01 2.72
CA MET A 89 -14.07 8.15 3.81
C MET A 89 -13.31 8.12 5.14
N MET A 90 -13.60 9.06 6.04
CA MET A 90 -13.00 9.04 7.39
C MET A 90 -13.44 7.77 8.11
N HIS A 91 -12.47 7.01 8.60
CA HIS A 91 -12.68 5.83 9.42
C HIS A 91 -11.53 5.66 10.41
N ASN A 92 -11.80 4.94 11.49
CA ASN A 92 -10.83 4.66 12.54
C ASN A 92 -10.40 3.20 12.46
N HIS A 93 -9.11 2.95 12.70
CA HIS A 93 -8.57 1.61 12.91
C HIS A 93 -8.22 1.47 14.40
N ASP A 94 -8.59 0.36 15.01
CA ASP A 94 -8.01 -0.02 16.30
C ASP A 94 -6.62 -0.59 16.03
N THR A 95 -5.60 0.09 16.54
CA THR A 95 -4.19 -0.30 16.37
C THR A 95 -3.58 -0.89 17.64
N ASN A 96 -4.41 -1.23 18.64
CA ASN A 96 -4.00 -1.91 19.88
C ASN A 96 -4.11 -3.43 19.75
#